data_AF-A0A267MFB1-F1
#
_entry.id   AF-A0A267MFB1-F1
#
_cell.length_a   1.000
_cell.length_b   1.000
_cell.length_c   1.000
_cell.angle_alpha   90.00
_cell.angle_beta   90.00
_cell.angle_gamma   90.00
#
_symmetry.space_group_name_H-M   'P 1'
#
loop_
_entity.id
_entity.type
_entity.pdbx_description
1 polymer ?
#
loop_
_entity_poly.entity_id
_entity_poly.type
_entity_poly.pdbx_seq_one_letter_code
_entity_poly.pdbx_strand_id
1 'polypeptide(L)'
;MIEKRNQATFILPNNLKGRSIHEKVIPTVCNLKNMLDKLVSLDGDISSFKGWEKRSYKAYKIDLIKDKILSAPKDNWKDIIRGHILDHNPRDFGASCIDIYLVGYVSETYGIGKEKLFEYIKQNNISTKQNSANAIWQVGKGDGVYLGILNDNGTIKDWEFVRKWIKE
;
A
#
# COMPACT_ATOMS: atom_id res chain seq x y z
N MET A 1 26.75 -25.51 6.15
CA MET A 1 27.22 -24.18 5.70
C MET A 1 26.11 -23.61 4.84
N ILE A 2 25.37 -22.62 5.35
CA ILE A 2 24.27 -21.99 4.60
C ILE A 2 24.86 -20.79 3.90
N GLU A 3 24.82 -20.80 2.57
CA GLU A 3 25.28 -19.73 1.71
C GLU A 3 24.60 -18.41 2.10
N LYS A 4 25.40 -17.48 2.62
CA LYS A 4 25.05 -16.07 2.69
C LYS A 4 24.84 -15.59 1.27
N ARG A 5 23.57 -15.41 0.86
CA ARG A 5 23.24 -14.66 -0.35
C ARG A 5 23.83 -13.26 -0.22
N ASN A 6 24.93 -13.02 -0.93
CA ASN A 6 25.38 -11.69 -1.32
C ASN A 6 24.32 -11.09 -2.27
N GLN A 7 23.20 -10.62 -1.73
CA GLN A 7 22.48 -9.53 -2.36
C GLN A 7 23.17 -8.27 -1.85
N ALA A 8 23.81 -7.50 -2.75
CA ALA A 8 24.08 -6.10 -2.45
C ALA A 8 22.80 -5.52 -1.86
N THR A 9 22.87 -5.04 -0.62
CA THR A 9 21.72 -4.57 0.15
C THR A 9 21.03 -3.49 -0.67
N PHE A 10 19.92 -3.84 -1.32
CA PHE A 10 19.17 -2.88 -2.11
C PHE A 10 18.57 -1.88 -1.11
N ILE A 11 19.10 -0.67 -1.09
CA ILE A 11 18.63 0.37 -0.18
C ILE A 11 17.32 0.91 -0.76
N LEU A 12 16.23 0.66 -0.06
CA LEU A 12 14.94 1.24 -0.41
C LEU A 12 15.03 2.77 -0.25
N PRO A 13 14.64 3.58 -1.25
CA PRO A 13 14.57 5.02 -1.06
C PRO A 13 13.39 5.38 -0.16
N ASN A 14 13.54 6.45 0.63
CA ASN A 14 12.44 7.07 1.37
C ASN A 14 11.54 7.96 0.49
N ASN A 15 11.70 7.84 -0.83
CA ASN A 15 11.04 8.67 -1.82
C ASN A 15 10.66 7.81 -3.03
N LEU A 16 9.39 7.91 -3.45
CA LEU A 16 8.83 7.25 -4.63
C LEU A 16 8.56 8.29 -5.72
N LYS A 17 9.46 8.40 -6.71
CA LYS A 17 9.36 9.35 -7.84
C LYS A 17 9.06 10.80 -7.43
N GLY A 18 9.78 11.27 -6.44
CA GLY A 18 9.64 12.60 -5.88
C GLY A 18 8.47 12.76 -4.91
N ARG A 19 7.78 11.68 -4.51
CA ARG A 19 6.86 11.67 -3.36
C ARG A 19 7.57 11.14 -2.12
N SER A 20 7.65 11.94 -1.06
CA SER A 20 8.14 11.45 0.22
C SER A 20 7.16 10.45 0.83
N ILE A 21 7.68 9.37 1.41
CA ILE A 21 6.88 8.40 2.19
C ILE A 21 6.40 8.98 3.54
N HIS A 22 6.84 10.20 3.89
CA HIS A 22 6.46 10.93 5.10
C HIS A 22 5.32 11.93 4.87
N GLU A 23 4.97 12.23 3.61
CA GLU A 23 3.97 13.24 3.27
C GLU A 23 2.55 12.68 3.17
N LYS A 24 1.58 13.44 3.70
CA LYS A 24 0.13 13.23 3.53
C LYS A 24 -0.38 11.86 3.98
N VAL A 25 0.16 11.31 5.07
CA VAL A 25 -0.37 10.08 5.65
C VAL A 25 -1.66 10.40 6.43
N ILE A 26 -2.81 10.33 5.75
CA ILE A 26 -4.12 10.44 6.39
C ILE A 26 -4.63 9.01 6.64
N PRO A 27 -4.59 8.53 7.89
CA PRO A 27 -4.92 7.14 8.19
C PRO A 27 -6.42 6.94 8.12
N THR A 28 -6.86 5.93 7.37
CA THR A 28 -8.28 5.56 7.28
C THR A 28 -8.41 4.06 7.38
N VAL A 29 -9.20 3.56 8.32
CA VAL A 29 -9.38 2.11 8.52
C VAL A 29 -10.36 1.56 7.48
N CYS A 30 -9.93 1.47 6.22
CA CYS A 30 -10.66 0.80 5.15
C CYS A 30 -9.64 0.20 4.18
N ASN A 31 -9.54 -1.13 4.19
CA ASN A 31 -8.64 -1.85 3.30
C ASN A 31 -9.23 -1.94 1.88
N LEU A 32 -8.34 -2.09 0.90
CA LEU A 32 -8.62 -2.15 -0.51
C LEU A 32 -9.64 -3.23 -0.86
N LYS A 33 -9.47 -4.45 -0.32
CA LYS A 33 -10.36 -5.59 -0.58
C LYS A 33 -11.82 -5.28 -0.24
N ASN A 34 -12.08 -4.72 0.93
CA ASN A 34 -13.45 -4.40 1.35
C ASN A 34 -14.08 -3.31 0.49
N MET A 35 -13.29 -2.33 0.05
CA MET A 35 -13.76 -1.27 -0.85
C MET A 35 -14.12 -1.84 -2.24
N LEU A 36 -13.31 -2.75 -2.79
CA LEU A 36 -13.61 -3.42 -4.07
C LEU A 36 -14.86 -4.31 -3.98
N ASP A 37 -14.95 -5.10 -2.90
CA ASP A 37 -16.13 -5.94 -2.65
C ASP A 37 -17.41 -5.08 -2.59
N LYS A 38 -17.32 -3.90 -1.96
CA LYS A 38 -18.43 -2.96 -1.90
C LYS A 38 -18.76 -2.34 -3.27
N LEU A 39 -17.73 -1.96 -4.04
CA LEU A 39 -17.87 -1.42 -5.39
C LEU A 39 -18.66 -2.36 -6.29
N VAL A 40 -18.29 -3.64 -6.31
CA VAL A 40 -18.96 -4.65 -7.13
C VAL A 40 -20.36 -4.96 -6.63
N SER A 41 -20.57 -5.01 -5.29
CA SER A 41 -21.91 -5.21 -4.72
C SER A 41 -22.91 -4.10 -5.05
N LEU A 42 -22.42 -2.92 -5.44
CA LEU A 42 -23.21 -1.75 -5.80
C LEU A 42 -23.14 -1.45 -7.31
N ASP A 43 -22.66 -2.38 -8.13
CA ASP A 43 -22.54 -2.23 -9.58
C ASP A 43 -21.81 -0.94 -10.00
N GLY A 44 -20.76 -0.58 -9.24
CA GLY A 44 -19.97 0.62 -9.48
C GLY A 44 -20.56 1.93 -8.93
N ASP A 45 -21.75 1.93 -8.32
CA ASP A 45 -22.33 3.13 -7.71
C ASP A 45 -21.62 3.49 -6.40
N ILE A 46 -20.82 4.55 -6.44
CA ILE A 46 -20.09 5.08 -5.30
C ILE A 46 -20.87 6.14 -4.50
N SER A 47 -22.09 6.50 -4.91
CA SER A 47 -22.91 7.52 -4.23
C SER A 47 -23.11 7.15 -2.75
N SER A 48 -23.41 5.87 -2.52
CA SER A 48 -23.68 5.23 -1.23
C SER A 48 -22.42 4.87 -0.43
N PHE A 49 -21.22 5.12 -0.96
CA PHE A 49 -19.99 4.85 -0.20
C PHE A 49 -19.88 5.77 1.01
N LYS A 50 -19.46 5.19 2.14
CA LYS A 50 -19.09 5.91 3.34
C LYS A 50 -17.80 6.71 3.10
N GLY A 51 -17.55 7.70 3.96
CA GLY A 51 -16.40 8.60 3.79
C GLY A 51 -15.04 7.89 3.72
N TRP A 52 -14.85 6.79 4.45
CA TRP A 52 -13.60 6.01 4.40
C TRP A 52 -13.49 5.14 3.15
N GLU A 53 -14.60 4.59 2.64
CA GLU A 53 -14.63 3.85 1.37
C GLU A 53 -14.28 4.79 0.21
N LYS A 54 -14.88 6.00 0.19
CA LYS A 54 -14.53 7.04 -0.80
C LYS A 54 -13.06 7.43 -0.75
N ARG A 55 -12.45 7.47 0.44
CA ARG A 55 -11.02 7.75 0.60
C ARG A 55 -10.15 6.62 0.06
N SER A 56 -10.48 5.36 0.35
CA SER A 56 -9.76 4.21 -0.21
C SER A 56 -9.89 4.16 -1.74
N TYR A 57 -11.11 4.32 -2.28
CA TYR A 57 -11.38 4.42 -3.72
C TYR A 57 -10.52 5.49 -4.41
N LYS A 58 -10.45 6.70 -3.83
CA LYS A 58 -9.60 7.78 -4.34
C LYS A 58 -8.11 7.49 -4.19
N ALA A 59 -7.71 6.86 -3.09
CA ALA A 59 -6.30 6.57 -2.82
C ALA A 59 -5.68 5.63 -3.86
N TYR A 60 -6.47 4.74 -4.44
CA TYR A 60 -6.04 3.83 -5.50
C TYR A 60 -6.45 4.29 -6.90
N LYS A 61 -6.99 5.51 -7.05
CA LYS A 61 -7.53 6.02 -8.32
C LYS A 61 -8.43 5.01 -9.06
N ILE A 62 -9.27 4.30 -8.31
CA ILE A 62 -10.07 3.18 -8.84
C ILE A 62 -10.97 3.61 -9.99
N ASP A 63 -11.37 4.87 -10.06
CA ASP A 63 -12.13 5.42 -11.17
C ASP A 63 -11.51 5.13 -12.55
N LEU A 64 -10.18 5.14 -12.62
CA LEU A 64 -9.44 4.88 -13.86
C LEU A 64 -9.46 3.40 -14.30
N ILE A 65 -9.79 2.50 -13.39
CA ILE A 65 -9.81 1.04 -13.62
C ILE A 65 -11.16 0.40 -13.24
N LYS A 66 -12.17 1.21 -12.93
CA LYS A 66 -13.46 0.76 -12.38
C LYS A 66 -14.10 -0.27 -13.31
N ASP A 67 -14.18 0.03 -14.59
CA ASP A 67 -14.82 -0.85 -15.57
C ASP A 67 -14.08 -2.18 -15.72
N LYS A 68 -12.74 -2.17 -15.58
CA LYS A 68 -11.93 -3.40 -15.56
C LYS A 68 -12.21 -4.23 -14.31
N ILE A 69 -12.39 -3.60 -13.14
CA ILE A 69 -12.73 -4.29 -11.90
C ILE A 69 -14.13 -4.90 -11.97
N LEU A 70 -15.12 -4.15 -12.48
CA LEU A 70 -16.52 -4.61 -12.57
C LEU A 70 -16.70 -5.77 -13.55
N SER A 71 -15.92 -5.79 -14.63
CA SER A 71 -15.99 -6.84 -15.66
C SER A 71 -15.11 -8.06 -15.38
N ALA A 72 -14.14 -7.96 -14.49
CA ALA A 72 -13.19 -9.03 -14.22
C ALA A 72 -13.65 -9.96 -13.08
N PRO A 73 -13.35 -11.27 -13.17
CA PRO A 73 -13.42 -12.17 -12.03
C PRO A 73 -12.60 -11.65 -10.85
N LYS A 74 -13.09 -11.88 -9.63
CA LYS A 74 -12.45 -11.40 -8.38
C LYS A 74 -10.99 -11.80 -8.25
N ASP A 75 -10.62 -12.98 -8.74
CA ASP A 75 -9.24 -13.48 -8.69
C ASP A 75 -8.26 -12.62 -9.53
N ASN A 76 -8.76 -11.92 -10.55
CA ASN A 76 -7.96 -11.06 -11.42
C ASN A 76 -7.76 -9.64 -10.85
N TRP A 77 -8.52 -9.23 -9.83
CA TRP A 77 -8.47 -7.85 -9.30
C TRP A 77 -7.08 -7.49 -8.80
N LYS A 78 -6.40 -8.44 -8.14
CA LYS A 78 -5.04 -8.25 -7.64
C LYS A 78 -4.10 -7.81 -8.76
N ASP A 79 -4.12 -8.51 -9.90
CA ASP A 79 -3.20 -8.24 -10.99
C ASP A 79 -3.56 -6.94 -11.73
N ILE A 80 -4.85 -6.65 -11.88
CA ILE A 80 -5.33 -5.36 -12.43
C ILE A 80 -4.82 -4.18 -11.59
N ILE A 81 -4.91 -4.28 -10.26
CA ILE A 81 -4.51 -3.19 -9.36
C ILE A 81 -2.99 -3.06 -9.32
N ARG A 82 -2.26 -4.17 -9.30
CA ARG A 82 -0.79 -4.16 -9.36
C ARG A 82 -0.29 -3.51 -10.65
N GLY A 83 -0.86 -3.89 -11.80
CA GLY A 83 -0.57 -3.23 -13.08
C GLY A 83 -0.87 -1.74 -13.01
N HIS A 84 -2.07 -1.37 -12.52
CA HIS A 84 -2.45 0.04 -12.36
C HIS A 84 -1.47 0.86 -11.51
N ILE A 85 -0.97 0.30 -10.40
CA ILE A 85 0.02 0.96 -9.53
C ILE A 85 1.34 1.21 -10.26
N LEU A 86 1.81 0.24 -11.06
CA LEU A 86 3.05 0.37 -11.82
C LEU A 86 2.91 1.33 -13.01
N ASP A 87 1.74 1.34 -13.66
CA ASP A 87 1.46 2.17 -14.84
C ASP A 87 1.30 3.67 -14.52
N HIS A 88 1.30 4.07 -13.24
CA HIS A 88 1.06 5.45 -12.80
C HIS A 88 2.19 6.01 -11.93
N ASN A 89 2.20 7.33 -11.77
CA ASN A 89 3.16 7.99 -10.89
C ASN A 89 2.73 7.81 -9.42
N PRO A 90 3.59 7.36 -8.47
CA PRO A 90 3.28 7.29 -7.05
C PRO A 90 2.72 8.58 -6.43
N ARG A 91 3.03 9.74 -7.01
CA ARG A 91 2.44 11.05 -6.64
C ARG A 91 0.94 11.13 -6.82
N ASP A 92 0.39 10.33 -7.73
CA ASP A 92 -1.02 10.28 -8.06
C ASP A 92 -1.87 9.55 -7.03
N PHE A 93 -1.28 8.58 -6.33
CA PHE A 93 -2.01 7.77 -5.37
C PHE A 93 -2.27 8.51 -4.05
N GLY A 94 -3.17 8.01 -3.22
CA GLY A 94 -3.41 8.51 -1.87
C GLY A 94 -2.47 7.86 -0.84
N ALA A 95 -2.72 8.13 0.44
CA ALA A 95 -1.92 7.60 1.54
C ALA A 95 -1.93 6.07 1.58
N SER A 96 -3.12 5.45 1.51
CA SER A 96 -3.29 4.00 1.69
C SER A 96 -2.45 3.15 0.74
N CYS A 97 -2.30 3.57 -0.52
CA CYS A 97 -1.43 2.88 -1.47
C CYS A 97 0.05 2.99 -1.06
N ILE A 98 0.49 4.16 -0.59
CA ILE A 98 1.89 4.38 -0.18
C ILE A 98 2.20 3.72 1.17
N ASP A 99 1.20 3.57 2.03
CA ASP A 99 1.35 2.89 3.31
C ASP A 99 1.87 1.44 3.13
N ILE A 100 1.56 0.78 2.01
CA ILE A 100 2.14 -0.52 1.63
C ILE A 100 3.67 -0.43 1.56
N TYR A 101 4.16 0.55 0.80
CA TYR A 101 5.60 0.75 0.64
C TYR A 101 6.25 1.19 1.95
N LEU A 102 5.60 2.06 2.74
CA LEU A 102 6.10 2.49 4.04
C LEU A 102 6.29 1.30 5.00
N VAL A 103 5.33 0.38 5.06
CA VAL A 103 5.43 -0.85 5.88
C VAL A 103 6.61 -1.71 5.45
N GLY A 104 6.77 -1.95 4.15
CA GLY A 104 7.89 -2.71 3.60
C GLY A 104 9.23 -2.01 3.87
N TYR A 105 9.33 -0.71 3.57
CA TYR A 105 10.50 0.12 3.81
C TYR A 105 10.97 0.03 5.26
N VAL A 106 10.07 0.20 6.23
CA VAL A 106 10.44 0.14 7.64
C VAL A 106 10.86 -1.28 8.04
N SER A 107 10.15 -2.29 7.57
CA SER A 107 10.44 -3.70 7.89
C SER A 107 11.83 -4.12 7.43
N GLU A 108 12.23 -3.70 6.23
CA GLU A 108 13.54 -4.05 5.65
C GLU A 108 14.68 -3.17 6.17
N THR A 109 14.39 -1.93 6.59
CA THR A 109 15.44 -0.95 6.92
C THR A 109 15.68 -0.81 8.44
N TYR A 110 14.62 -0.92 9.26
CA TYR A 110 14.68 -0.64 10.71
C TYR A 110 14.23 -1.84 11.56
N GLY A 111 13.62 -2.85 10.94
CA GLY A 111 13.24 -4.10 11.58
C GLY A 111 11.76 -4.43 11.44
N ILE A 112 11.46 -5.71 11.63
CA ILE A 112 10.15 -6.32 11.33
C ILE A 112 9.12 -5.96 12.41
N GLY A 113 7.87 -5.80 11.98
CA GLY A 113 6.72 -5.78 12.89
C GLY A 113 6.16 -4.38 13.18
N LYS A 114 5.04 -4.41 13.89
CA LYS A 114 4.21 -3.23 14.15
C LYS A 114 4.94 -2.20 15.03
N GLU A 115 5.66 -2.68 16.03
CA GLU A 115 6.38 -1.84 17.00
C GLU A 115 7.44 -1.00 16.30
N LYS A 116 8.16 -1.58 15.32
CA LYS A 116 9.16 -0.88 14.53
C LYS A 116 8.57 0.17 13.60
N LEU A 117 7.43 -0.12 12.99
CA LEU A 117 6.69 0.90 12.24
C LEU A 117 6.28 2.07 13.14
N PHE A 118 5.80 1.79 14.36
CA PHE A 118 5.30 2.83 15.26
C PHE A 118 6.44 3.72 15.75
N GLU A 119 7.57 3.12 16.12
CA GLU A 119 8.81 3.82 16.45
C GLU A 119 9.22 4.74 15.30
N TYR A 120 9.27 4.22 14.07
CA TYR A 120 9.65 4.97 12.88
C TYR A 120 8.73 6.17 12.62
N ILE A 121 7.41 5.96 12.67
CA ILE A 121 6.40 7.01 12.45
C ILE A 121 6.56 8.17 13.43
N LYS A 122 6.83 7.86 14.70
CA LYS A 122 7.03 8.86 15.75
C LYS A 122 8.36 9.61 15.56
N GLN A 123 9.45 8.87 15.32
CA GLN A 123 10.79 9.46 15.16
C GLN A 123 10.90 10.36 13.91
N ASN A 124 10.17 10.03 12.84
CA ASN A 124 10.20 10.79 11.58
C ASN A 124 9.07 11.83 11.49
N ASN A 125 8.38 12.14 12.60
CA ASN A 125 7.29 13.13 12.66
C ASN A 125 6.15 12.92 11.64
N ILE A 126 5.93 11.69 11.19
CA ILE A 126 4.84 11.35 10.26
C ILE A 126 3.49 11.51 10.99
N SER A 127 3.43 11.07 12.25
CA SER A 127 2.30 11.31 13.14
C SER A 127 2.70 11.09 14.60
N THR A 128 2.19 11.92 15.50
CA THR A 128 2.33 11.75 16.95
C THR A 128 1.21 10.88 17.56
N LYS A 129 0.15 10.60 16.79
CA LYS A 129 -1.03 9.84 17.25
C LYS A 129 -0.85 8.34 17.01
N GLN A 130 -1.00 7.55 18.07
CA GLN A 130 -0.95 6.07 18.02
C GLN A 130 -1.96 5.48 17.03
N ASN A 131 -3.18 6.02 17.00
CA ASN A 131 -4.23 5.54 16.10
C ASN A 131 -3.86 5.69 14.63
N SER A 132 -3.07 6.72 14.29
CA SER A 132 -2.56 6.90 12.93
C SER A 132 -1.58 5.79 12.57
N ALA A 133 -0.62 5.51 13.44
CA ALA A 133 0.34 4.43 13.23
C ALA A 133 -0.36 3.07 13.10
N ASN A 134 -1.38 2.83 13.92
CA ASN A 134 -2.17 1.61 13.83
C ASN A 134 -2.94 1.48 12.51
N ALA A 135 -3.53 2.56 12.02
CA ALA A 135 -4.22 2.55 10.74
C ALA A 135 -3.26 2.35 9.56
N ILE A 136 -2.07 2.97 9.58
CA ILE A 136 -1.02 2.73 8.57
C ILE A 136 -0.62 1.26 8.57
N TRP A 137 -0.34 0.68 9.75
CA TRP A 137 -0.01 -0.74 9.86
C TRP A 137 -1.15 -1.61 9.31
N GLN A 138 -2.39 -1.41 9.77
CA GLN A 138 -3.52 -2.25 9.38
C GLN A 138 -3.81 -2.18 7.89
N VAL A 139 -3.77 -0.98 7.31
CA VAL A 139 -4.10 -0.75 5.89
C VAL A 139 -2.91 -1.11 5.01
N GLY A 140 -1.74 -0.54 5.26
CA GLY A 140 -0.55 -0.81 4.45
C GLY A 140 -0.16 -2.28 4.46
N LYS A 141 -0.15 -2.94 5.62
CA LYS A 141 0.08 -4.39 5.71
C LYS A 141 -1.06 -5.17 5.06
N GLY A 142 -2.31 -4.83 5.38
CA GLY A 142 -3.48 -5.55 4.89
C GLY A 142 -3.57 -5.53 3.36
N ASP A 143 -3.41 -4.35 2.76
CA ASP A 143 -3.45 -4.14 1.32
C ASP A 143 -2.20 -4.75 0.66
N GLY A 144 -1.02 -4.59 1.27
CA GLY A 144 0.21 -5.21 0.79
C GLY A 144 0.16 -6.73 0.76
N VAL A 145 -0.43 -7.36 1.79
CA VAL A 145 -0.65 -8.82 1.83
C VAL A 145 -1.69 -9.22 0.79
N TYR A 146 -2.81 -8.50 0.69
CA TYR A 146 -3.85 -8.76 -0.31
C TYR A 146 -3.30 -8.73 -1.74
N LEU A 147 -2.47 -7.73 -2.05
CA LEU A 147 -1.80 -7.58 -3.35
C LEU A 147 -0.58 -8.49 -3.52
N GLY A 148 -0.25 -9.32 -2.53
CA GLY A 148 0.91 -10.22 -2.55
C GLY A 148 2.26 -9.51 -2.62
N ILE A 149 2.32 -8.24 -2.23
CA ILE A 149 3.54 -7.42 -2.18
C ILE A 149 4.31 -7.66 -0.88
N LEU A 150 3.59 -7.85 0.23
CA LEU A 150 4.16 -8.04 1.57
C LEU A 150 3.85 -9.44 2.12
N ASN A 151 4.70 -9.90 3.04
CA ASN A 151 4.42 -11.01 3.93
C ASN A 151 3.57 -10.54 5.12
N ASP A 152 3.02 -11.48 5.89
CA ASP A 152 2.16 -11.17 7.02
C ASP A 152 2.83 -10.40 8.16
N ASN A 153 4.16 -10.48 8.25
CA ASN A 153 5.00 -9.75 9.21
C ASN A 153 5.45 -8.37 8.71
N GLY A 154 5.05 -7.95 7.49
CA GLY A 154 5.37 -6.65 6.90
C GLY A 154 6.61 -6.62 6.01
N THR A 155 7.42 -7.69 5.96
CA THR A 155 8.56 -7.75 5.03
C THR A 155 8.13 -7.84 3.58
N ILE A 156 8.99 -7.44 2.65
CA ILE A 156 8.70 -7.48 1.22
C ILE A 156 8.70 -8.94 0.74
N LYS A 157 7.58 -9.34 0.13
CA LYS A 157 7.40 -10.63 -0.54
C LYS A 157 7.81 -10.54 -2.01
N ASP A 158 7.42 -9.46 -2.68
CA ASP A 158 7.64 -9.26 -4.10
C ASP A 158 8.61 -8.10 -4.38
N TRP A 159 9.89 -8.42 -4.35
CA TRP A 159 10.97 -7.48 -4.65
C TRP A 159 11.00 -7.03 -6.11
N GLU A 160 10.45 -7.81 -7.04
CA GLU A 160 10.38 -7.38 -8.43
C GLU A 160 9.39 -6.23 -8.59
N PHE A 161 8.19 -6.38 -8.02
CA PHE A 161 7.18 -5.33 -7.99
C PHE A 161 7.73 -4.05 -7.35
N VAL A 162 8.33 -4.15 -6.16
CA VAL A 162 8.87 -2.98 -5.45
C VAL A 162 9.96 -2.28 -6.27
N ARG A 163 10.84 -3.04 -6.93
CA ARG A 163 11.88 -2.45 -7.79
C ARG A 163 11.31 -1.74 -9.01
N LYS A 164 10.26 -2.28 -9.64
CA LYS A 164 9.55 -1.60 -10.73
C LYS A 164 8.90 -0.33 -10.24
N TRP A 165 8.19 -0.40 -9.11
CA TRP A 165 7.48 0.74 -8.51
C TRP A 165 8.38 1.93 -8.17
N ILE A 166 9.64 1.66 -7.83
CA ILE A 166 10.66 2.69 -7.58
C ILE A 166 11.22 3.30 -8.88
N LYS A 167 11.38 2.50 -9.95
CA LYS A 167 12.21 2.82 -11.13
C LYS A 167 11.43 3.44 -12.30
N GLU A 168 10.36 2.77 -12.73
CA GLU A 168 9.41 3.29 -13.72
C GLU A 168 8.53 4.25 -13.00
#